data_AF-A0A519PKD4-F1
#
_entry.id   AF-A0A519PKD4-F1
#
_cell.length_a   1.000
_cell.length_b   1.000
_cell.length_c   1.000
_cell.angle_alpha   90.00
_cell.angle_beta   90.00
_cell.angle_gamma   90.00
#
_symmetry.space_group_name_H-M   'P 1'
#
loop_
_entity.id
_entity.type
_entity.pdbx_description
1 polymer ?
#
loop_
_entity_poly.entity_id
_entity_poly.type
_entity_poly.pdbx_seq_one_letter_code
_entity_poly.pdbx_strand_id
1 'polypeptide(L)'
;GVYFVTQNPADIPDSVLAQLGNRIQHALRAYTPSEQKGLKAASQSFRVNAAFDTAEAIQGLGVGEALVSVLDEKGAPTIVARTKIRPPASRLGPATDAERAAIMAASPVRGLYDQVLNRESAAEILANRHGAADQAAAQAKAQVEADKAAQLQAKADEKAAQAQAKAQAQADARAARATATPARRSTRETPIEAMTKSVLRTAGSTLTRELMRGLLGGLKRR
;
A
#
# COMPACT_ATOMS: atom_id res chain seq x y z
N GLY A 1 -36.90 6.11 21.33
CA GLY A 1 -36.60 6.85 20.09
C GLY A 1 -35.14 6.67 19.75
N VAL A 2 -34.75 6.95 18.50
CA VAL A 2 -33.34 6.95 18.07
C VAL A 2 -32.86 8.39 18.06
N TYR A 3 -31.71 8.66 18.68
CA TYR A 3 -31.09 9.98 18.73
C TYR A 3 -29.71 9.90 18.10
N PHE A 4 -29.45 10.81 17.16
CA PHE A 4 -28.13 10.99 16.58
C PHE A 4 -27.53 12.28 17.15
N VAL A 5 -26.31 12.18 17.68
CA VAL A 5 -25.55 13.31 18.22
C VAL A 5 -24.22 13.33 17.51
N THR A 6 -23.99 14.38 16.74
CA THR A 6 -22.75 14.60 15.97
C THR A 6 -22.34 16.07 16.03
N GLN A 7 -21.05 16.33 15.87
CA GLN A 7 -20.50 17.67 15.65
C GLN A 7 -20.67 18.13 14.20
N ASN A 8 -20.73 17.20 13.24
CA ASN A 8 -20.84 17.50 11.82
C ASN A 8 -22.11 16.88 11.24
N PRO A 9 -23.06 17.67 10.71
CA PRO A 9 -24.29 17.14 10.12
C PRO A 9 -24.03 16.19 8.94
N ALA A 10 -22.87 16.30 8.25
CA ALA A 10 -22.50 15.41 7.15
C ALA A 10 -22.20 13.96 7.59
N ASP A 11 -22.03 13.70 8.90
CA ASP A 11 -21.79 12.35 9.41
C ASP A 11 -23.04 11.46 9.35
N ILE A 12 -24.23 12.07 9.18
CA ILE A 12 -25.50 11.35 9.10
C ILE A 12 -25.96 11.37 7.63
N PRO A 13 -26.22 10.20 7.01
CA PRO A 13 -26.73 10.14 5.65
C PRO A 13 -28.07 10.87 5.48
N ASP A 14 -28.26 11.53 4.34
CA ASP A 14 -29.48 12.29 4.04
C ASP A 14 -30.76 11.47 4.16
N SER A 15 -30.72 10.18 3.78
CA SER A 15 -31.85 9.26 3.88
C SER A 15 -32.31 9.04 5.34
N VAL A 16 -31.39 9.14 6.29
CA VAL A 16 -31.68 9.08 7.73
C VAL A 16 -32.13 10.45 8.23
N LEU A 17 -31.42 11.53 7.87
CA LEU A 17 -31.78 12.90 8.24
C LEU A 17 -33.22 13.28 7.82
N ALA A 18 -33.67 12.80 6.65
CA ALA A 18 -35.01 13.02 6.15
C ALA A 18 -36.10 12.39 7.02
N GLN A 19 -35.77 11.35 7.80
CA GLN A 19 -36.70 10.67 8.70
C GLN A 19 -36.73 11.29 10.11
N LEU A 20 -35.76 12.14 10.43
CA LEU A 20 -35.67 12.79 11.74
C LEU A 20 -36.57 14.02 11.80
N GLY A 21 -37.70 13.90 12.50
CA GLY A 21 -38.66 15.00 12.68
C GLY A 21 -38.27 16.02 13.75
N ASN A 22 -37.54 15.59 14.78
CA ASN A 22 -37.03 16.48 15.83
C ASN A 22 -35.59 16.89 15.51
N ARG A 23 -35.32 18.20 15.53
CA ARG A 23 -34.01 18.77 15.22
C ARG A 23 -33.60 19.82 16.24
N ILE A 24 -32.39 19.65 16.76
CA ILE A 24 -31.76 20.57 17.70
C ILE A 24 -30.36 20.87 17.14
N GLN A 25 -30.21 22.05 16.53
CA GLN A 25 -28.96 22.46 15.91
C GLN A 25 -28.28 23.53 16.76
N HIS A 26 -27.15 23.18 17.33
CA HIS A 26 -26.26 24.15 17.98
C HIS A 26 -25.48 24.95 16.91
N ALA A 27 -24.75 25.97 17.37
CA ALA A 27 -23.95 26.83 16.51
C ALA A 27 -23.06 26.02 15.54
N LEU A 28 -23.20 26.28 14.24
CA LEU A 28 -22.29 25.76 13.22
C LEU A 28 -21.37 26.88 12.77
N ARG A 29 -20.06 26.64 12.89
CA ARG A 29 -19.02 27.54 12.40
C ARG A 29 -18.58 27.03 11.03
N ALA A 30 -18.82 27.81 10.00
CA ALA A 30 -18.47 27.45 8.63
C ALA A 30 -17.39 28.41 8.10
N TYR A 31 -16.15 27.93 8.05
CA TYR A 31 -14.99 28.69 7.56
C TYR A 31 -14.61 28.28 6.15
N THR A 32 -14.87 27.03 5.79
CA THR A 32 -14.57 26.46 4.47
C THR A 32 -15.80 26.45 3.56
N PRO A 33 -15.62 26.44 2.21
CA PRO A 33 -16.74 26.33 1.29
C PRO A 33 -17.59 25.07 1.48
N SER A 34 -16.98 23.97 1.92
CA SER A 34 -17.70 22.72 2.22
C SER A 34 -18.63 22.90 3.42
N GLU A 35 -18.13 23.51 4.50
CA GLU A 35 -18.92 23.79 5.70
C GLU A 35 -20.03 24.80 5.42
N GLN A 36 -19.80 25.79 4.55
CA GLN A 36 -20.84 26.74 4.15
C GLN A 36 -22.01 26.06 3.43
N LYS A 37 -21.71 25.07 2.56
CA LYS A 37 -22.74 24.24 1.94
C LYS A 37 -23.50 23.41 2.97
N GLY A 38 -22.79 22.79 3.91
CA GLY A 38 -23.38 22.04 5.01
C GLY A 38 -24.29 22.90 5.90
N LEU A 39 -23.86 24.12 6.23
CA LEU A 39 -24.64 25.09 6.99
C LEU A 39 -25.92 25.49 6.24
N LYS A 40 -25.81 25.74 4.94
CA LYS A 40 -26.98 26.07 4.11
C LYS A 40 -27.97 24.90 4.07
N ALA A 41 -27.49 23.67 3.85
CA ALA A 41 -28.32 22.48 3.88
C ALA A 41 -29.02 22.29 5.26
N ALA A 42 -28.27 22.45 6.35
CA ALA A 42 -28.81 22.37 7.71
C ALA A 42 -29.89 23.44 7.95
N SER A 43 -29.66 24.68 7.51
CA SER A 43 -30.64 25.77 7.64
C SER A 43 -31.93 25.51 6.86
N GLN A 44 -31.83 24.96 5.64
CA GLN A 44 -32.96 24.64 4.78
C GLN A 44 -33.77 23.45 5.29
N SER A 45 -33.20 22.64 6.17
CA SER A 45 -33.89 21.53 6.80
C SER A 45 -34.96 22.00 7.79
N PHE A 46 -34.87 23.22 8.30
CA PHE A 46 -35.85 23.75 9.25
C PHE A 46 -37.09 24.32 8.57
N ARG A 47 -38.23 24.29 9.28
CA ARG A 47 -39.40 25.09 8.92
C ARG A 47 -39.05 26.57 9.01
N VAL A 48 -39.28 27.29 7.92
CA VAL A 48 -38.99 28.73 7.81
C VAL A 48 -39.68 29.51 8.91
N ASN A 49 -38.95 30.44 9.53
CA ASN A 49 -39.49 31.40 10.48
C ASN A 49 -39.44 32.81 9.85
N ALA A 50 -40.57 33.53 9.85
CA ALA A 50 -40.62 34.89 9.30
C ALA A 50 -39.89 35.94 10.17
N ALA A 51 -39.62 35.63 11.44
CA ALA A 51 -38.99 36.56 12.37
C ALA A 51 -37.46 36.67 12.19
N PHE A 52 -36.81 35.69 11.57
CA PHE A 52 -35.36 35.70 11.35
C PHE A 52 -34.92 34.73 10.25
N ASP A 53 -33.80 35.04 9.59
CA ASP A 53 -33.16 34.11 8.66
C ASP A 53 -32.46 32.97 9.42
N THR A 54 -32.75 31.73 9.05
CA THR A 54 -32.24 30.54 9.74
C THR A 54 -30.75 30.34 9.50
N ALA A 55 -30.23 30.66 8.32
CA ALA A 55 -28.82 30.46 7.99
C ALA A 55 -27.93 31.46 8.76
N GLU A 56 -28.34 32.73 8.81
CA GLU A 56 -27.70 33.75 9.63
C GLU A 56 -27.84 33.41 11.12
N ALA A 57 -29.02 32.95 11.54
CA ALA A 57 -29.28 32.65 12.93
C ALA A 57 -28.37 31.55 13.48
N ILE A 58 -28.14 30.48 12.72
CA ILE A 58 -27.26 29.34 13.10
C ILE A 58 -25.83 29.83 13.34
N GLN A 59 -25.31 30.73 12.51
CA GLN A 59 -23.97 31.29 12.69
C GLN A 59 -23.90 32.19 13.91
N GLY A 60 -24.96 32.96 14.20
CA GLY A 60 -24.99 33.88 15.33
C GLY A 60 -25.20 33.25 16.70
N LEU A 61 -25.43 31.93 16.79
CA LEU A 61 -25.70 31.26 18.08
C LEU A 61 -24.48 31.29 19.02
N GLY A 62 -24.74 31.57 20.29
CA GLY A 62 -23.77 31.45 21.37
C GLY A 62 -23.69 30.06 21.99
N VAL A 63 -22.82 29.89 22.98
CA VAL A 63 -22.77 28.67 23.81
C VAL A 63 -24.04 28.58 24.64
N GLY A 64 -24.69 27.41 24.64
CA GLY A 64 -25.96 27.20 25.33
C GLY A 64 -27.18 27.69 24.54
N GLU A 65 -27.02 28.07 23.28
CA GLU A 65 -28.12 28.40 22.38
C GLU A 65 -28.21 27.40 21.22
N ALA A 66 -29.43 27.12 20.77
CA ALA A 66 -29.69 26.24 19.65
C ALA A 66 -30.91 26.71 18.86
N LEU A 67 -30.97 26.31 17.59
CA LEU A 67 -32.21 26.26 16.83
C LEU A 67 -32.93 24.95 17.11
N VAL A 68 -34.20 25.07 17.51
CA VAL A 68 -35.03 23.94 17.89
C VAL A 68 -36.28 23.91 17.02
N SER A 69 -36.53 22.75 16.42
CA SER A 69 -37.79 22.41 15.76
C SER A 69 -38.15 21.00 16.19
N VAL A 70 -39.32 20.85 16.80
CA VAL A 70 -39.81 19.56 17.32
C VAL A 70 -41.15 19.25 16.68
N LEU A 71 -41.58 18.00 16.76
CA LEU A 71 -42.88 17.60 16.25
C LEU A 71 -44.00 18.11 17.17
N ASP A 72 -45.09 18.59 16.56
CA ASP A 72 -46.34 18.90 17.26
C ASP A 72 -47.15 17.62 17.56
N GLU A 73 -48.33 17.78 18.16
CA GLU A 73 -49.24 16.66 18.50
C GLU A 73 -49.69 15.84 17.27
N LYS A 74 -49.61 16.42 16.07
CA LYS A 74 -49.96 15.77 14.80
C LYS A 74 -48.74 15.17 14.09
N GLY A 75 -47.56 15.24 14.69
CA GLY A 75 -46.32 14.72 14.12
C GLY A 75 -45.72 15.63 13.04
N ALA A 76 -46.15 16.90 12.95
CA ALA A 76 -45.61 17.86 12.01
C ALA A 76 -44.52 18.72 12.68
N PRO A 77 -43.36 18.97 12.02
CA PRO A 77 -42.34 19.85 12.59
C PRO A 77 -42.89 21.27 12.82
N THR A 78 -42.62 21.82 14.00
CA THR A 78 -42.96 23.20 14.36
C THR A 78 -42.02 24.19 13.68
N ILE A 79 -42.44 25.45 13.59
CA ILE A 79 -41.57 26.56 13.15
C ILE A 79 -40.32 26.60 14.03
N VAL A 80 -39.16 26.83 13.41
CA VAL A 80 -37.88 26.86 14.12
C VAL A 80 -37.81 28.03 15.09
N ALA A 81 -37.32 27.78 16.30
CA ALA A 81 -37.15 28.81 17.32
C ALA A 81 -35.71 28.84 17.83
N ARG A 82 -35.20 30.06 18.07
CA ARG A 82 -33.98 30.28 18.85
C ARG A 82 -34.27 30.00 20.31
N THR A 83 -33.59 29.00 20.87
CA THR A 83 -33.88 28.47 22.20
C THR A 83 -32.61 28.44 23.03
N LYS A 84 -32.71 28.87 24.29
CA LYS A 84 -31.65 28.68 25.29
C LYS A 84 -31.77 27.27 25.87
N ILE A 85 -30.69 26.51 25.83
CA ILE A 85 -30.60 25.16 26.34
C ILE A 85 -30.23 25.23 27.80
N ARG A 86 -31.07 24.65 28.66
CA ARG A 86 -30.77 24.52 30.08
C ARG A 86 -29.50 23.67 30.25
N PRO A 87 -28.48 24.15 30.98
CA PRO A 87 -27.29 23.35 31.21
C PRO A 87 -27.64 22.08 31.98
N PRO A 88 -26.97 20.95 31.69
CA PRO A 88 -27.23 19.71 32.40
C PRO A 88 -26.87 19.88 33.88
N ALA A 89 -27.65 19.24 34.76
CA ALA A 89 -27.31 19.11 36.18
C ALA A 89 -26.26 18.00 36.39
N SER A 90 -25.21 17.98 35.55
CA SER A 90 -24.15 16.98 35.57
C SER A 90 -22.81 17.63 35.90
N ARG A 91 -21.90 16.85 36.49
CA ARG A 91 -20.51 17.27 36.57
C ARG A 91 -19.92 17.37 35.17
N LEU A 92 -19.37 18.53 34.81
CA LEU A 92 -18.54 18.70 33.63
C LEU A 92 -17.12 18.22 33.95
N GLY A 93 -16.64 17.24 33.20
CA GLY A 93 -15.31 16.65 33.37
C GLY A 93 -15.34 15.12 33.37
N PRO A 94 -14.18 14.47 33.16
CA PRO A 94 -14.11 13.02 33.16
C PRO A 94 -14.52 12.44 34.53
N ALA A 95 -15.09 11.23 34.51
CA ALA A 95 -15.23 10.43 35.72
C ALA A 95 -13.83 10.15 36.31
N THR A 96 -13.70 10.17 37.63
CA THR A 96 -12.45 9.69 38.24
C THR A 96 -12.36 8.19 38.09
N ASP A 97 -11.14 7.65 38.10
CA ASP A 97 -10.93 6.20 38.01
C ASP A 97 -11.65 5.45 39.13
N ALA A 98 -11.71 6.03 40.33
CA ALA A 98 -12.41 5.46 41.47
C ALA A 98 -13.93 5.38 41.24
N GLU A 99 -14.55 6.45 40.75
CA GLU A 99 -15.98 6.47 40.43
C GLU A 99 -16.32 5.50 39.30
N ARG A 100 -15.48 5.48 38.26
CA ARG A 100 -15.64 4.55 37.15
C ARG A 100 -15.55 3.10 37.63
N ALA A 101 -14.57 2.79 38.49
CA ALA A 101 -14.42 1.46 39.07
C ALA A 101 -15.64 1.05 39.91
N ALA A 102 -16.19 1.95 40.73
CA ALA A 102 -17.38 1.69 41.52
C ALA A 102 -18.61 1.40 40.66
N ILE A 103 -18.83 2.18 39.60
CA ILE A 103 -19.94 1.97 38.65
C ILE A 103 -19.77 0.64 37.90
N MET A 104 -18.58 0.34 37.39
CA MET A 104 -18.32 -0.95 36.73
C MET A 104 -18.51 -2.13 37.69
N ALA A 105 -18.11 -1.98 38.96
CA ALA A 105 -18.30 -3.01 39.97
C ALA A 105 -19.77 -3.31 40.28
N ALA A 106 -20.65 -2.30 40.15
CA ALA A 106 -22.09 -2.40 40.34
C ALA A 106 -22.87 -2.79 39.05
N SER A 107 -22.19 -2.91 37.91
CA SER A 107 -22.83 -3.19 36.62
C SER A 107 -23.44 -4.60 36.57
N PRO A 108 -24.67 -4.77 36.05
CA PRO A 108 -25.31 -6.07 35.90
C PRO A 108 -24.59 -6.99 34.89
N VAL A 109 -23.72 -6.43 34.05
CA VAL A 109 -22.91 -7.16 33.06
C VAL A 109 -21.44 -7.26 33.45
N ARG A 110 -21.12 -7.00 34.72
CA ARG A 110 -19.77 -7.18 35.25
C ARG A 110 -19.29 -8.61 35.00
N GLY A 111 -18.04 -8.75 34.59
CA GLY A 111 -17.41 -10.03 34.26
C GLY A 111 -17.71 -10.53 32.84
N LEU A 112 -18.77 -10.03 32.18
CA LEU A 112 -19.14 -10.44 30.82
C LEU A 112 -18.30 -9.73 29.74
N TYR A 113 -18.04 -8.44 29.94
CA TYR A 113 -17.35 -7.56 28.98
C TYR A 113 -16.07 -6.93 29.54
N ASP A 114 -15.55 -7.45 30.65
CA ASP A 114 -14.40 -6.87 31.34
C ASP A 114 -13.08 -7.13 30.60
N GLN A 115 -13.03 -8.19 29.78
CA GLN A 115 -11.85 -8.54 28.99
C GLN A 115 -11.81 -7.74 27.69
N VAL A 116 -10.76 -6.94 27.53
CA VAL A 116 -10.48 -6.24 26.27
C VAL A 116 -10.04 -7.25 25.23
N LEU A 117 -10.91 -7.51 24.24
CA LEU A 117 -10.59 -8.35 23.09
C LEU A 117 -9.95 -7.50 22.00
N ASN A 118 -8.61 -7.52 21.93
CA ASN A 118 -7.89 -6.97 20.79
C ASN A 118 -7.77 -8.05 19.70
N ARG A 119 -8.61 -7.97 18.66
CA ARG A 119 -8.60 -8.92 17.54
C ARG A 119 -7.54 -8.49 16.54
N GLU A 120 -6.88 -9.45 15.89
CA GLU A 120 -5.99 -9.14 14.76
C GLU A 120 -6.77 -8.36 13.69
N SER A 121 -6.22 -7.20 13.33
CA SER A 121 -6.81 -6.34 12.32
C SER A 121 -6.53 -6.89 10.91
N ALA A 122 -7.41 -6.57 9.95
CA ALA A 122 -7.19 -6.93 8.55
C ALA A 122 -5.85 -6.35 8.02
N ALA A 123 -5.44 -5.18 8.53
CA ALA A 123 -4.17 -4.56 8.18
C ALA A 123 -2.96 -5.38 8.67
N GLU A 124 -3.00 -5.90 9.90
CA GLU A 124 -1.95 -6.76 10.46
C GLU A 124 -1.85 -8.08 9.68
N ILE A 125 -2.99 -8.70 9.35
CA ILE A 125 -3.03 -9.93 8.55
C ILE A 125 -2.41 -9.71 7.16
N LEU A 126 -2.74 -8.58 6.50
CA LEU A 126 -2.19 -8.24 5.19
C LEU A 126 -0.70 -7.92 5.26
N ALA A 127 -0.27 -7.14 6.26
CA ALA A 127 1.14 -6.82 6.48
C ALA A 127 1.98 -8.09 6.71
N ASN A 128 1.49 -9.02 7.52
CA ASN A 128 2.16 -10.31 7.76
C ASN A 128 2.25 -11.15 6.48
N ARG A 129 1.21 -11.16 5.65
CA ARG A 129 1.22 -11.87 4.35
C ARG A 129 2.23 -11.26 3.37
N HIS A 130 2.31 -9.94 3.30
CA HIS A 130 3.29 -9.24 2.46
C HIS A 130 4.71 -9.47 2.98
N GLY A 131 4.94 -9.33 4.29
CA GLY A 131 6.24 -9.60 4.90
C GLY A 131 6.73 -11.03 4.66
N ALA A 132 5.85 -12.03 4.77
CA ALA A 132 6.19 -13.42 4.47
C ALA A 132 6.55 -13.64 2.99
N ALA A 133 5.81 -13.00 2.07
CA ALA A 133 6.09 -13.07 0.64
C ALA A 133 7.43 -12.39 0.28
N ASP A 134 7.71 -11.23 0.88
CA ASP A 134 8.94 -10.47 0.64
C ASP A 134 10.17 -11.19 1.20
N GLN A 135 10.05 -11.83 2.37
CA GLN A 135 11.12 -12.66 2.94
C GLN A 135 11.40 -13.90 2.09
N ALA A 136 10.36 -14.59 1.60
CA ALA A 136 10.52 -15.73 0.70
C ALA A 136 11.19 -15.31 -0.62
N ALA A 137 10.79 -14.16 -1.19
CA ALA A 137 11.40 -13.60 -2.39
C ALA A 137 12.87 -13.19 -2.18
N ALA A 138 13.20 -12.63 -1.01
CA ALA A 138 14.58 -12.27 -0.66
C ALA A 138 15.46 -13.51 -0.49
N GLN A 139 14.97 -14.56 0.17
CA GLN A 139 15.70 -15.82 0.34
C GLN A 139 15.93 -16.53 -1.01
N ALA A 140 14.92 -16.56 -1.88
CA ALA A 140 15.05 -17.14 -3.21
C ALA A 140 16.08 -16.39 -4.07
N LYS A 141 16.12 -15.05 -4.01
CA LYS A 141 17.14 -14.25 -4.71
C LYS A 141 18.54 -14.51 -4.16
N ALA A 142 18.69 -14.58 -2.83
CA ALA A 142 19.98 -14.86 -2.20
C ALA A 142 20.53 -16.25 -2.56
N GLN A 143 19.67 -17.26 -2.65
CA GLN A 143 20.06 -18.61 -3.11
C GLN A 143 20.50 -18.61 -4.58
N VAL A 144 19.76 -17.95 -5.46
CA VAL A 144 20.13 -17.84 -6.88
C VAL A 144 21.45 -17.10 -7.07
N GLU A 145 21.74 -16.08 -6.26
CA GLU A 145 23.02 -15.36 -6.31
C GLU A 145 24.17 -16.19 -5.76
N ALA A 146 23.96 -16.94 -4.67
CA ALA A 146 24.94 -17.87 -4.13
C ALA A 146 25.27 -18.99 -5.13
N ASP A 147 24.26 -19.56 -5.79
CA ASP A 147 24.43 -20.60 -6.80
C ASP A 147 25.18 -20.06 -8.03
N LYS A 148 24.88 -18.84 -8.48
CA LYS A 148 25.62 -18.19 -9.57
C LYS A 148 27.07 -17.89 -9.21
N ALA A 149 27.32 -17.45 -7.98
CA ALA A 149 28.68 -17.21 -7.48
C ALA A 149 29.50 -18.50 -7.42
N ALA A 150 28.90 -19.59 -6.92
CA ALA A 150 29.53 -20.91 -6.88
C ALA A 150 29.82 -21.45 -8.29
N GLN A 151 28.90 -21.28 -9.25
CA GLN A 151 29.12 -21.67 -10.65
C GLN A 151 30.21 -20.84 -11.34
N LEU A 152 30.33 -19.55 -11.02
CA LEU A 152 31.37 -18.68 -11.57
C LEU A 152 32.75 -19.06 -11.02
N GLN A 153 32.86 -19.39 -9.73
CA GLN A 153 34.09 -19.90 -9.12
C GLN A 153 34.49 -21.25 -9.72
N ALA A 154 33.56 -22.21 -9.81
CA ALA A 154 33.84 -23.50 -10.43
C ALA A 154 34.34 -23.37 -11.89
N LYS A 155 33.75 -22.47 -12.68
CA LYS A 155 34.21 -22.17 -14.05
C LYS A 155 35.55 -21.45 -14.10
N ALA A 156 35.88 -20.65 -13.09
CA ALA A 156 37.19 -19.99 -12.99
C ALA A 156 38.28 -21.00 -12.63
N ASP A 157 37.99 -21.92 -11.70
CA ASP A 157 38.90 -22.97 -11.25
C ASP A 157 39.16 -24.00 -12.37
N GLU A 158 38.12 -24.40 -13.13
CA GLU A 158 38.31 -25.24 -14.32
C GLU A 158 39.17 -24.57 -15.39
N LYS A 159 38.97 -23.27 -15.63
CA LYS A 159 39.80 -22.51 -16.59
C LYS A 159 41.25 -22.37 -16.12
N ALA A 160 41.47 -22.17 -14.83
CA ALA A 160 42.80 -22.11 -14.24
C ALA A 160 43.52 -23.47 -14.36
N ALA A 161 42.83 -24.58 -14.06
CA ALA A 161 43.36 -25.93 -14.22
C ALA A 161 43.69 -26.26 -15.69
N GLN A 162 42.81 -25.89 -16.63
CA GLN A 162 43.08 -26.08 -18.07
C GLN A 162 44.24 -25.22 -18.58
N ALA A 163 44.42 -24.01 -18.06
CA ALA A 163 45.54 -23.14 -18.41
C ALA A 163 46.88 -23.70 -17.89
N GLN A 164 46.90 -24.23 -16.67
CA GLN A 164 48.08 -24.89 -16.09
C GLN A 164 48.44 -26.16 -16.86
N ALA A 165 47.46 -27.00 -17.19
CA ALA A 165 47.68 -28.20 -17.99
C ALA A 165 48.20 -27.89 -19.41
N LYS A 166 47.70 -26.82 -20.05
CA LYS A 166 48.22 -26.35 -21.35
C LYS A 166 49.63 -25.78 -21.24
N ALA A 167 49.95 -25.06 -20.16
CA ALA A 167 51.28 -24.53 -19.93
C ALA A 167 52.31 -25.66 -19.71
N GLN A 168 51.95 -26.70 -18.95
CA GLN A 168 52.77 -27.91 -18.81
C GLN A 168 52.95 -28.63 -20.14
N ALA A 169 51.87 -28.89 -20.88
CA ALA A 169 51.97 -29.54 -22.19
C ALA A 169 52.82 -28.74 -23.19
N GLN A 170 52.80 -27.40 -23.14
CA GLN A 170 53.68 -26.56 -23.97
C GLN A 170 55.13 -26.54 -23.51
N ALA A 171 55.39 -26.62 -22.20
CA ALA A 171 56.72 -26.76 -21.64
C ALA A 171 57.33 -28.12 -22.03
N ASP A 172 56.55 -29.20 -21.93
CA ASP A 172 56.94 -30.55 -22.32
C ASP A 172 57.17 -30.64 -23.83
N ALA A 173 56.31 -30.02 -24.65
CA ALA A 173 56.50 -29.94 -26.10
C ALA A 173 57.73 -29.11 -26.49
N ARG A 174 58.07 -28.04 -25.75
CA ARG A 174 59.31 -27.26 -25.97
C ARG A 174 60.55 -28.03 -25.55
N ALA A 175 60.48 -28.79 -24.46
CA ALA A 175 61.56 -29.68 -24.03
C ALA A 175 61.82 -30.79 -25.06
N ALA A 176 60.77 -31.42 -25.58
CA ALA A 176 60.86 -32.42 -26.65
C ALA A 176 61.41 -31.84 -27.96
N ARG A 177 61.15 -30.55 -28.24
CA ARG A 177 61.66 -29.84 -29.43
C ARG A 177 63.12 -29.39 -29.26
N ALA A 178 63.61 -29.25 -28.04
CA ALA A 178 65.01 -28.93 -27.74
C ALA A 178 65.93 -30.17 -27.87
N THR A 179 65.38 -31.39 -27.80
CA THR A 179 66.10 -32.65 -27.99
C THR A 179 66.01 -33.22 -29.41
N ALA A 180 65.33 -32.53 -30.34
CA ALA A 180 65.14 -33.00 -31.72
C ALA A 180 66.13 -32.34 -32.69
N THR A 181 66.95 -33.16 -33.36
CA THR A 181 67.83 -32.81 -34.49
C THR A 181 67.03 -32.21 -35.64
N PRO A 182 67.54 -31.21 -36.40
CA PRO A 182 66.76 -30.58 -37.46
C PRO A 182 66.52 -31.56 -38.62
N ALA A 183 65.31 -32.10 -38.72
CA ALA A 183 64.88 -32.81 -39.91
C ALA A 183 64.57 -31.80 -41.03
N ARG A 184 65.15 -32.05 -42.20
CA ARG A 184 64.98 -31.28 -43.45
C ARG A 184 63.52 -30.88 -43.69
N ARG A 185 63.33 -29.58 -43.90
CA ARG A 185 62.09 -28.97 -44.37
C ARG A 185 61.71 -29.56 -45.73
N SER A 186 60.68 -30.39 -45.76
CA SER A 186 60.02 -30.81 -47.01
C SER A 186 58.98 -29.75 -47.39
N THR A 187 59.19 -29.11 -48.54
CA THR A 187 58.32 -28.09 -49.12
C THR A 187 57.19 -28.74 -49.94
N ARG A 188 56.42 -29.64 -49.32
CA ARG A 188 55.18 -30.13 -49.92
C ARG A 188 54.03 -29.96 -48.94
N GLU A 189 53.27 -28.90 -49.17
CA GLU A 189 51.94 -28.71 -48.60
C GLU A 189 51.07 -29.91 -48.99
N THR A 190 50.44 -30.55 -48.01
CA THR A 190 49.43 -31.55 -48.30
C THR A 190 48.10 -30.83 -48.56
N PRO A 191 47.32 -31.20 -49.60
CA PRO A 191 46.09 -30.50 -50.00
C PRO A 191 44.98 -30.55 -48.94
N ILE A 192 45.16 -31.36 -47.89
CA ILE A 192 44.20 -31.52 -46.79
C ILE A 192 44.40 -30.44 -45.72
N GLU A 193 45.64 -30.03 -45.42
CA GLU A 193 45.94 -29.04 -44.38
C GLU A 193 45.49 -27.61 -44.76
N ALA A 194 45.56 -27.25 -46.05
CA ALA A 194 45.09 -25.98 -46.56
C ALA A 194 43.55 -25.85 -46.54
N MET A 195 42.83 -26.98 -46.64
CA MET A 195 41.37 -27.01 -46.64
C MET A 195 40.79 -26.79 -45.24
N THR A 196 41.35 -27.40 -44.20
CA THR A 196 40.90 -27.22 -42.81
C THR A 196 41.07 -25.78 -42.30
N LYS A 197 42.12 -25.08 -42.73
CA LYS A 197 42.43 -23.72 -42.25
C LYS A 197 41.61 -22.63 -42.95
N SER A 198 41.06 -22.89 -44.13
CA SER A 198 40.18 -21.93 -44.84
C SER A 198 38.72 -22.04 -44.39
N VAL A 199 38.25 -23.24 -44.01
CA VAL A 199 36.88 -23.46 -43.51
C VAL A 199 36.67 -22.82 -42.13
N LEU A 200 37.70 -22.83 -41.27
CA LEU A 200 37.66 -22.19 -39.94
C LEU A 200 37.62 -20.66 -39.96
N ARG A 201 38.08 -20.00 -41.03
CA ARG A 201 38.10 -18.52 -41.09
C ARG A 201 36.80 -17.91 -41.62
N THR A 202 35.96 -18.72 -42.28
CA THR A 202 34.77 -18.21 -43.01
C THR A 202 33.44 -18.57 -42.34
N ALA A 203 33.42 -19.53 -41.41
CA ALA A 203 32.19 -19.91 -40.69
C ALA A 203 31.85 -19.03 -39.46
N GLY A 204 32.75 -18.12 -39.05
CA GLY A 204 32.61 -17.37 -37.80
C GLY A 204 31.89 -16.01 -37.88
N SER A 205 31.75 -15.40 -39.06
CA SER A 205 31.27 -14.01 -39.16
C SER A 205 29.83 -13.84 -39.68
N THR A 206 29.17 -14.90 -40.14
CA THR A 206 27.83 -14.82 -40.75
C THR A 206 26.73 -15.45 -39.90
N LEU A 207 27.02 -16.45 -39.07
CA LEU A 207 26.01 -17.11 -38.22
C LEU A 207 25.46 -16.23 -37.09
N THR A 208 26.19 -15.19 -36.67
CA THR A 208 25.79 -14.35 -35.53
C THR A 208 24.73 -13.31 -35.90
N ARG A 209 24.63 -12.91 -37.19
CA ARG A 209 23.77 -11.80 -37.62
C ARG A 209 22.32 -12.21 -37.85
N GLU A 210 22.04 -13.49 -38.11
CA GLU A 210 20.67 -13.98 -38.29
C GLU A 210 20.00 -14.37 -36.97
N LEU A 211 20.75 -14.95 -36.02
CA LEU A 211 20.19 -15.33 -34.72
C LEU A 211 19.74 -14.11 -33.88
N MET A 212 20.45 -12.97 -33.98
CA MET A 212 20.04 -11.75 -33.26
C MET A 212 18.76 -11.11 -33.83
N ARG A 213 18.42 -11.33 -35.10
CA ARG A 213 17.21 -10.76 -35.71
C ARG A 213 15.96 -11.61 -35.43
N GLY A 214 16.14 -12.91 -35.23
CA GLY A 214 15.06 -13.85 -34.93
C GLY A 214 14.45 -13.71 -33.53
N LEU A 215 15.26 -13.37 -32.52
CA LEU A 215 14.80 -13.32 -31.12
C LEU A 215 14.26 -11.95 -30.67
N LEU A 216 14.60 -10.85 -31.34
CA LEU A 216 14.22 -9.48 -30.93
C LEU A 216 13.10 -8.85 -31.77
N GLY A 217 12.73 -9.45 -32.91
CA GLY A 217 11.73 -8.89 -33.83
C GLY A 217 10.26 -9.19 -33.50
N GLY A 218 9.98 -10.11 -32.57
CA GLY A 218 8.63 -10.61 -32.31
C GLY A 218 7.75 -9.82 -31.32
N LEU A 219 8.28 -8.78 -30.66
CA LEU A 219 7.65 -8.18 -29.48
C LEU A 219 7.11 -6.75 -29.65
N LYS A 220 6.97 -6.24 -30.88
CA LYS A 220 6.27 -4.97 -31.14
C LYS A 220 5.42 -5.03 -32.41
N ARG A 221 4.21 -5.61 -32.29
CA ARG A 221 3.00 -5.19 -33.02
C ARG A 221 1.77 -5.97 -32.53
N ARG A 222 1.11 -5.45 -31.51
CA ARG A 222 -0.35 -5.26 -31.41
C ARG A 222 -0.66 -4.52 -30.13
#